data_AF-A0A4P7WRY7-F1
#
_entry.id   AF-A0A4P7WRY7-F1
#
_cell.length_a   1.000
_cell.length_b   1.000
_cell.length_c   1.000
_cell.angle_alpha   90.00
_cell.angle_beta   90.00
_cell.angle_gamma   90.00
#
_symmetry.space_group_name_H-M   'P 1'
#
loop_
_entity.id
_entity.type
_entity.pdbx_description
1 polymer ?
#
loop_
_entity_poly.entity_id
_entity_poly.type
_entity_poly.pdbx_seq_one_letter_code
_entity_poly.pdbx_strand_id
1 'polypeptide(L)'
;MQVTKTILLITLLFTFTTYGQDTYIVTAKNGLNIRVAPESNAKKLGVLPFEFELKINSSTDIVETVKDGDTKVSGEWIKIELKQLPSIHSSKQYGYIFDAYIKWKNPYKDIGHIDTFEKLPSLKFTAITEVEFNKTDSIAPSKLTKIEKDDTHFFIKTNKETHQFKFYKDYGANGGWSGSEFIGYYPAFQFYAITTNFTSGGLGFGQFILIDRVTNHQYTLISIGDGEVQQPIPSPNNDYLIYYYNLMYSANESFISLIKVNASAKLDANNYLSEYKSYHATDWQVEAIRWSQAYTCVVKASHKVYKNKKWIKTFKYFKTEIK
;
A
#
# COMPACT_ATOMS: atom_id res chain seq x y z
N MET A 1 33.35 -47.66 -40.92
CA MET A 1 31.99 -47.18 -40.60
C MET A 1 31.96 -46.85 -39.11
N GLN A 2 32.11 -45.57 -38.76
CA GLN A 2 32.03 -45.13 -37.37
C GLN A 2 31.41 -43.74 -37.38
N VAL A 3 30.14 -43.67 -37.00
CA VAL A 3 29.38 -42.43 -36.92
C VAL A 3 29.68 -41.81 -35.56
N THR A 4 30.46 -40.74 -35.55
CA THR A 4 30.75 -39.98 -34.33
C THR A 4 29.46 -39.29 -33.88
N LYS A 5 28.89 -39.77 -32.76
CA LYS A 5 27.75 -39.14 -32.09
C LYS A 5 28.22 -37.87 -31.41
N THR A 6 27.92 -36.71 -32.00
CA THR A 6 28.02 -35.42 -31.31
C THR A 6 26.85 -35.34 -30.33
N ILE A 7 27.11 -35.58 -29.04
CA ILE A 7 26.15 -35.33 -27.96
C ILE A 7 26.17 -33.83 -27.67
N LEU A 8 25.08 -33.16 -28.01
CA LEU A 8 24.82 -31.76 -27.66
C LEU A 8 24.38 -31.72 -26.18
N LEU A 9 25.29 -31.33 -25.29
CA LEU A 9 24.98 -31.13 -23.87
C LEU A 9 24.29 -29.76 -23.69
N ILE A 10 22.96 -29.74 -23.77
CA ILE A 10 22.17 -28.56 -23.38
C ILE A 10 22.15 -28.51 -21.86
N THR A 11 23.08 -27.75 -21.25
CA THR A 11 23.00 -27.38 -19.84
C THR A 11 21.83 -26.43 -19.63
N LEU A 12 20.72 -27.01 -19.17
CA LEU A 12 19.55 -26.31 -18.67
C LEU A 12 19.96 -25.57 -17.38
N LEU A 13 20.34 -24.31 -17.50
CA LEU A 13 20.43 -23.37 -16.37
C LEU A 13 19.00 -23.17 -15.87
N PHE A 14 18.52 -24.07 -15.01
CA PHE A 14 17.43 -23.77 -14.10
C PHE A 14 17.92 -22.66 -13.19
N THR A 15 17.63 -21.41 -13.57
CA THR A 15 17.65 -20.31 -12.62
C THR A 15 16.61 -20.65 -11.57
N PHE A 16 17.05 -21.23 -10.45
CA PHE A 16 16.24 -21.26 -9.25
C PHE A 16 15.91 -19.80 -8.94
N THR A 17 14.68 -19.40 -9.21
CA THR A 17 14.13 -18.20 -8.60
C THR A 17 14.09 -18.50 -7.12
N THR A 18 15.11 -18.06 -6.39
CA THR A 18 15.02 -18.00 -4.94
C THR A 18 13.89 -17.02 -4.66
N TYR A 19 12.74 -17.55 -4.20
CA TYR A 19 11.74 -16.74 -3.55
C TYR A 19 12.42 -16.15 -2.32
N GLY A 20 12.90 -14.91 -2.45
CA GLY A 20 13.33 -14.14 -1.29
C GLY A 20 12.11 -14.00 -0.42
N GLN A 21 12.13 -14.53 0.80
CA GLN A 21 11.15 -14.12 1.80
C GLN A 21 11.47 -12.67 2.17
N ASP A 22 10.44 -11.82 2.12
CA ASP A 22 10.51 -10.43 2.53
C ASP A 22 11.25 -10.30 3.86
N THR A 23 12.25 -9.42 3.89
CA THR A 23 13.02 -9.16 5.10
C THR A 23 12.34 -8.04 5.87
N TYR A 24 11.95 -8.35 7.10
CA TYR A 24 11.35 -7.42 8.03
C TYR A 24 12.38 -7.02 9.08
N ILE A 25 12.16 -5.87 9.71
CA ILE A 25 12.87 -5.43 10.90
C ILE A 25 11.89 -5.19 12.05
N VAL A 26 12.33 -5.55 13.25
CA VAL A 26 11.58 -5.28 14.48
C VAL A 26 11.60 -3.79 14.80
N THR A 27 10.42 -3.20 15.00
CA THR A 27 10.23 -1.78 15.34
C THR A 27 9.99 -1.55 16.83
N ALA A 28 9.68 -2.60 17.60
CA ALA A 28 9.54 -2.51 19.04
C ALA A 28 10.88 -2.20 19.72
N LYS A 29 11.02 -1.00 20.31
CA LYS A 29 12.25 -0.54 20.97
C LYS A 29 12.73 -1.46 22.10
N ASN A 30 11.79 -2.12 22.79
CA ASN A 30 12.07 -3.07 23.88
C ASN A 30 12.21 -4.53 23.38
N GLY A 31 12.25 -4.73 22.06
CA GLY A 31 12.23 -6.04 21.42
C GLY A 31 10.83 -6.63 21.28
N LEU A 32 10.71 -7.63 20.40
CA LEU A 32 9.47 -8.31 20.05
C LEU A 32 9.45 -9.72 20.62
N ASN A 33 8.45 -10.02 21.46
CA ASN A 33 8.33 -11.33 22.08
C ASN A 33 7.93 -12.40 21.06
N ILE A 34 8.60 -13.56 21.13
CA ILE A 34 8.23 -14.78 20.43
C ILE A 34 7.47 -15.67 21.39
N ARG A 35 6.34 -16.25 20.96
CA ARG A 35 5.46 -17.07 21.80
C ARG A 35 5.25 -18.46 21.22
N VAL A 36 4.86 -19.38 22.11
CA VAL A 36 4.56 -20.78 21.75
C VAL A 36 3.25 -20.98 21.00
N ALA A 37 2.34 -20.00 21.09
CA ALA A 37 1.02 -19.96 20.48
C ALA A 37 0.68 -18.49 20.09
N PRO A 38 -0.20 -18.28 19.10
CA PRO A 38 -0.57 -16.96 18.57
C PRO A 38 -1.55 -16.20 19.47
N GLU A 39 -1.12 -15.88 20.70
CA GLU A 39 -1.93 -15.14 21.68
C GLU A 39 -1.04 -14.41 22.70
N SER A 40 -1.46 -13.23 23.19
CA SER A 40 -0.65 -12.39 24.09
C SER A 40 -0.31 -13.00 25.44
N ASN A 41 -1.06 -14.00 25.89
CA ASN A 41 -0.85 -14.65 27.19
C ASN A 41 -0.01 -15.94 27.08
N ALA A 42 0.31 -16.40 25.86
CA ALA A 42 1.07 -17.62 25.66
C ALA A 42 2.50 -17.51 26.21
N LYS A 43 3.05 -18.65 26.63
CA LYS A 43 4.43 -18.75 27.12
C LYS A 43 5.42 -18.15 26.11
N LYS A 44 6.32 -17.30 26.60
CA LYS A 44 7.41 -16.71 25.80
C LYS A 44 8.46 -17.78 25.49
N LEU A 45 8.90 -17.81 24.23
CA LEU A 45 10.04 -18.58 23.74
C LEU A 45 11.33 -17.75 23.78
N GLY A 46 11.20 -16.43 23.62
CA GLY A 46 12.29 -15.47 23.73
C GLY A 46 11.90 -14.13 23.16
N VAL A 47 12.90 -13.31 22.81
CA VAL A 47 12.71 -11.93 22.36
C VAL A 47 13.62 -11.64 21.18
N LEU A 48 13.06 -11.08 20.11
CA LEU A 48 13.81 -10.49 19.02
C LEU A 48 14.23 -9.06 19.42
N PRO A 49 15.51 -8.68 19.33
CA PRO A 49 15.92 -7.32 19.65
C PRO A 49 15.33 -6.30 18.66
N PHE A 50 15.32 -5.03 19.05
CA PHE A 50 15.01 -3.92 18.14
C PHE A 50 15.94 -3.95 16.92
N GLU A 51 15.42 -3.61 15.74
CA GLU A 51 16.10 -3.68 14.44
C GLU A 51 16.53 -5.10 14.01
N PHE A 52 16.11 -6.14 14.73
CA PHE A 52 16.39 -7.51 14.31
C PHE A 52 15.73 -7.82 12.97
N GLU A 53 16.53 -8.36 12.05
CA GLU A 53 16.08 -8.77 10.72
C GLU A 53 15.52 -10.18 10.73
N LEU A 54 14.31 -10.35 10.20
CA LEU A 54 13.65 -11.64 10.17
C LEU A 54 12.89 -11.85 8.87
N LYS A 55 12.64 -13.12 8.57
CA LYS A 55 11.74 -13.53 7.51
C LYS A 55 10.47 -14.12 8.12
N ILE A 56 9.34 -13.81 7.51
CA ILE A 56 8.04 -14.35 7.89
C ILE A 56 7.78 -15.62 7.08
N ASN A 57 7.25 -16.67 7.73
CA ASN A 57 6.90 -17.91 7.06
C ASN A 57 5.44 -17.94 6.62
N SER A 58 4.51 -17.58 7.50
CA SER A 58 3.08 -17.55 7.17
C SER A 58 2.26 -16.71 8.14
N SER A 59 1.19 -16.12 7.60
CA SER A 59 0.05 -15.58 8.36
C SER A 59 -0.64 -16.70 9.15
N THR A 60 -1.25 -16.37 10.29
CA THR A 60 -2.09 -17.29 11.08
C THR A 60 -3.58 -16.97 11.01
N ASP A 61 -3.95 -15.83 10.42
CA ASP A 61 -5.30 -15.26 10.42
C ASP A 61 -5.82 -14.87 11.82
N ILE A 62 -4.97 -14.92 12.86
CA ILE A 62 -5.36 -14.61 14.24
C ILE A 62 -4.95 -13.18 14.56
N VAL A 63 -5.94 -12.29 14.60
CA VAL A 63 -5.78 -10.87 14.94
C VAL A 63 -6.03 -10.64 16.41
N GLU A 64 -5.25 -9.75 17.03
CA GLU A 64 -5.42 -9.33 18.41
C GLU A 64 -5.26 -7.81 18.55
N THR A 65 -5.89 -7.21 19.55
CA THR A 65 -5.65 -5.81 19.96
C THR A 65 -5.03 -5.81 21.34
N VAL A 66 -3.83 -5.26 21.46
CA VAL A 66 -3.04 -5.19 22.69
C VAL A 66 -2.94 -3.74 23.16
N LYS A 67 -2.93 -3.53 24.49
CA LYS A 67 -2.67 -2.22 25.08
C LYS A 67 -1.16 -2.02 25.22
N ASP A 68 -0.63 -0.97 24.60
CA ASP A 68 0.78 -0.54 24.68
C ASP A 68 0.84 0.87 25.26
N GLY A 69 1.15 0.95 26.55
CA GLY A 69 1.01 2.19 27.33
C GLY A 69 -0.44 2.69 27.31
N ASP A 70 -0.64 3.93 26.86
CA ASP A 70 -1.98 4.53 26.69
C ASP A 70 -2.58 4.28 25.30
N THR A 71 -1.83 3.65 24.40
CA THR A 71 -2.26 3.36 23.03
C THR A 71 -2.77 1.93 22.88
N LYS A 72 -3.70 1.72 21.94
CA LYS A 72 -4.11 0.38 21.51
C LYS A 72 -3.44 0.09 20.18
N VAL A 73 -2.71 -1.01 20.13
CA VAL A 73 -2.01 -1.47 18.94
C VAL A 73 -2.64 -2.79 18.54
N SER A 74 -2.92 -2.96 17.27
CA SER A 74 -3.51 -4.20 16.79
C SER A 74 -2.76 -4.73 15.59
N GLY A 75 -2.82 -6.04 15.41
CA GLY A 75 -2.05 -6.75 14.40
C GLY A 75 -2.42 -8.21 14.36
N GLU A 76 -1.79 -8.92 13.44
CA GLU A 76 -1.89 -10.36 13.29
C GLU A 76 -0.73 -11.07 13.99
N TRP A 77 -1.02 -12.23 14.55
CA TRP A 77 0.02 -13.19 14.90
C TRP A 77 0.56 -13.85 13.64
N ILE A 78 1.88 -13.88 13.50
CA ILE A 78 2.57 -14.46 12.35
C ILE A 78 3.52 -15.54 12.79
N LYS A 79 3.61 -16.60 12.00
CA LYS A 79 4.47 -17.75 12.25
C LYS A 79 5.85 -17.49 11.66
N ILE A 80 6.88 -17.72 12.48
CA ILE A 80 8.29 -17.60 12.10
C ILE A 80 9.05 -18.89 12.42
N GLU A 81 10.00 -19.27 11.57
CA GLU A 81 10.92 -20.37 11.83
C GLU A 81 11.97 -19.94 12.86
N LEU A 82 12.20 -20.76 13.89
CA LEU A 82 13.20 -20.45 14.93
C LEU A 82 14.64 -20.72 14.46
N LYS A 83 14.82 -21.48 13.36
CA LYS A 83 16.15 -21.76 12.80
C LYS A 83 16.89 -20.49 12.33
N GLN A 84 16.16 -19.40 12.06
CA GLN A 84 16.76 -18.10 11.74
C GLN A 84 17.23 -17.34 13.00
N LEU A 85 16.98 -17.89 14.19
CA LEU A 85 17.23 -17.27 15.49
C LEU A 85 18.18 -18.15 16.32
N PRO A 86 19.49 -18.14 16.05
CA PRO A 86 20.44 -19.02 16.72
C PRO A 86 20.51 -18.81 18.25
N SER A 87 20.01 -17.68 18.76
CA SER A 87 19.92 -17.37 20.19
C SER A 87 18.72 -18.00 20.91
N ILE A 88 17.74 -18.56 20.19
CA ILE A 88 16.54 -19.16 20.78
C ILE A 88 16.77 -20.67 20.91
N HIS A 89 17.08 -21.13 22.12
CA HIS A 89 17.17 -22.55 22.42
C HIS A 89 15.78 -23.12 22.72
N SER A 90 15.10 -23.61 21.67
CA SER A 90 13.81 -24.28 21.79
C SER A 90 13.84 -25.62 21.05
N SER A 91 13.11 -26.61 21.56
CA SER A 91 12.82 -27.85 20.83
C SER A 91 11.78 -27.64 19.71
N LYS A 92 11.11 -26.48 19.67
CA LYS A 92 10.18 -26.13 18.59
C LYS A 92 10.93 -25.68 17.35
N GLN A 93 10.35 -25.95 16.18
CA GLN A 93 10.88 -25.47 14.90
C GLN A 93 10.38 -24.05 14.55
N TYR A 94 9.31 -23.60 15.17
CA TYR A 94 8.65 -22.32 14.91
C TYR A 94 8.13 -21.66 16.18
N GLY A 95 7.90 -20.35 16.10
CA GLY A 95 7.24 -19.52 17.11
C GLY A 95 6.31 -18.50 16.45
N TYR A 96 5.63 -17.73 17.29
CA TYR A 96 4.67 -16.71 16.86
C TYR A 96 5.08 -15.33 17.37
N ILE A 97 5.03 -14.32 16.50
CA ILE A 97 5.27 -12.92 16.85
C ILE A 97 4.07 -12.08 16.40
N PHE A 98 3.95 -10.87 16.93
CA PHE A 98 2.87 -9.95 16.61
C PHE A 98 3.34 -8.93 15.57
N ASP A 99 2.70 -8.90 14.40
CA ASP A 99 3.20 -8.19 13.22
C ASP A 99 3.13 -6.65 13.31
N ALA A 100 2.33 -6.12 14.24
CA ALA A 100 2.22 -4.69 14.48
C ALA A 100 3.57 -4.02 14.85
N TYR A 101 4.57 -4.83 15.23
CA TYR A 101 5.90 -4.39 15.61
C TYR A 101 7.01 -4.82 14.65
N ILE A 102 6.66 -5.09 13.39
CA ILE A 102 7.64 -5.28 12.33
C ILE A 102 7.29 -4.42 11.11
N LYS A 103 8.31 -4.08 10.33
CA LYS A 103 8.14 -3.38 9.04
C LYS A 103 9.12 -3.95 8.03
N TRP A 104 8.87 -3.72 6.74
CA TRP A 104 9.83 -4.07 5.71
C TRP A 104 11.17 -3.36 5.94
N LYS A 105 12.27 -4.08 5.73
CA LYS A 105 13.63 -3.53 5.86
C LYS A 105 13.94 -2.51 4.75
N ASN A 106 13.34 -2.68 3.57
CA ASN A 106 13.60 -1.82 2.42
C ASN A 106 13.30 -0.35 2.74
N PRO A 107 14.00 0.60 2.08
CA PRO A 107 13.67 2.01 2.21
C PRO A 107 12.18 2.22 1.93
N TYR A 108 11.46 2.59 2.98
CA TYR A 108 10.03 2.84 2.96
C TYR A 108 9.79 4.32 3.25
N LYS A 109 8.79 4.88 2.60
CA LYS A 109 8.34 6.24 2.87
C LYS A 109 6.83 6.29 2.95
N ASP A 110 6.34 6.81 4.05
CA ASP A 110 4.95 7.18 4.20
C ASP A 110 4.71 8.57 3.60
N ILE A 111 3.60 8.73 2.90
CA ILE A 111 3.19 9.95 2.22
C ILE A 111 1.75 10.23 2.63
N GLY A 112 1.49 11.43 3.13
CA GLY A 112 0.12 11.87 3.40
C GLY A 112 -0.31 11.84 4.85
N HIS A 113 0.60 12.19 5.76
CA HIS A 113 0.23 12.41 7.15
C HIS A 113 -0.60 13.69 7.30
N ILE A 114 -1.69 13.61 8.06
CA ILE A 114 -2.61 14.74 8.27
C ILE A 114 -1.89 16.01 8.78
N ASP A 115 -0.93 15.86 9.70
CA ASP A 115 -0.14 16.96 10.27
C ASP A 115 0.74 17.68 9.24
N THR A 116 1.08 17.00 8.14
CA THR A 116 1.82 17.58 7.01
C THR A 116 0.87 18.34 6.11
N PHE A 117 -0.31 17.79 5.84
CA PHE A 117 -1.28 18.37 4.91
C PHE A 117 -1.80 19.73 5.30
N GLU A 118 -2.02 19.98 6.59
CA GLU A 118 -2.45 21.29 7.10
C GLU A 118 -1.44 22.40 6.80
N LYS A 119 -0.18 22.04 6.54
CA LYS A 119 0.93 22.97 6.26
C LYS A 119 1.21 23.12 4.77
N LEU A 120 0.61 22.29 3.90
CA LEU A 120 0.86 22.35 2.48
C LEU A 120 0.10 23.51 1.80
N PRO A 121 0.65 24.07 0.71
CA PRO A 121 -0.10 24.97 -0.14
C PRO A 121 -1.38 24.29 -0.66
N SER A 122 -2.50 25.01 -0.56
CA SER A 122 -3.80 24.48 -0.98
C SER A 122 -4.01 24.57 -2.50
N LEU A 123 -4.54 23.51 -3.13
CA LEU A 123 -5.02 23.55 -4.52
C LEU A 123 -6.18 24.56 -4.65
N LYS A 124 -6.25 25.23 -5.80
CA LYS A 124 -7.29 26.23 -6.08
C LYS A 124 -8.20 25.72 -7.18
N PHE A 125 -9.48 25.57 -6.87
CA PHE A 125 -10.49 25.09 -7.80
C PHE A 125 -11.35 26.23 -8.32
N THR A 126 -11.63 26.20 -9.62
CA THR A 126 -12.57 27.09 -10.29
C THR A 126 -13.64 26.26 -10.99
N ALA A 127 -14.89 26.72 -10.96
CA ALA A 127 -16.00 25.99 -11.59
C ALA A 127 -15.85 25.96 -13.12
N ILE A 128 -16.25 24.85 -13.72
CA ILE A 128 -16.33 24.64 -15.17
C ILE A 128 -17.66 23.97 -15.54
N THR A 129 -17.96 23.88 -16.84
CA THR A 129 -19.12 23.15 -17.34
C THR A 129 -18.86 21.64 -17.48
N GLU A 130 -19.93 20.84 -17.50
CA GLU A 130 -19.84 19.40 -17.83
C GLU A 130 -19.23 19.18 -19.23
N VAL A 131 -19.58 20.05 -20.18
CA VAL A 131 -19.05 19.99 -21.55
C VAL A 131 -17.53 20.19 -21.54
N GLU A 132 -17.01 21.11 -20.73
CA GLU A 132 -15.56 21.28 -20.57
C GLU A 132 -14.89 20.06 -19.93
N PHE A 133 -15.49 19.46 -18.90
CA PHE A 133 -14.96 18.25 -18.28
C PHE A 133 -14.90 17.07 -19.29
N ASN A 134 -15.95 16.91 -20.09
CA ASN A 134 -16.06 15.81 -21.05
C ASN A 134 -15.16 15.97 -22.29
N LYS A 135 -14.52 17.13 -22.50
CA LYS A 135 -13.47 17.28 -23.54
C LYS A 135 -12.17 16.56 -23.19
N THR A 136 -11.99 16.19 -21.93
CA THR A 136 -10.78 15.53 -21.45
C THR A 136 -11.09 14.05 -21.25
N ASP A 137 -10.29 13.18 -21.86
CA ASP A 137 -10.39 11.73 -21.66
C ASP A 137 -9.80 11.28 -20.32
N SER A 138 -10.27 10.14 -19.84
CA SER A 138 -9.71 9.54 -18.63
C SER A 138 -8.40 8.83 -18.96
N ILE A 139 -7.38 9.03 -18.14
CA ILE A 139 -6.12 8.28 -18.23
C ILE A 139 -6.23 7.09 -17.30
N ALA A 140 -6.09 5.87 -17.82
CA ALA A 140 -5.96 4.68 -17.00
C ALA A 140 -4.70 4.85 -16.11
N PRO A 141 -4.84 4.89 -14.78
CA PRO A 141 -3.71 5.28 -13.94
C PRO A 141 -2.58 4.25 -13.96
N SER A 142 -2.93 2.97 -14.06
CA SER A 142 -2.00 1.85 -14.22
C SER A 142 -2.45 0.92 -15.35
N LYS A 143 -1.55 0.03 -15.77
CA LYS A 143 -1.86 -1.10 -16.64
C LYS A 143 -1.93 -2.37 -15.81
N LEU A 144 -2.98 -3.17 -15.98
CA LEU A 144 -3.01 -4.51 -15.42
C LEU A 144 -1.96 -5.37 -16.15
N THR A 145 -1.07 -5.98 -15.39
CA THR A 145 -0.07 -6.93 -15.90
C THR A 145 -0.29 -8.27 -15.23
N LYS A 146 0.13 -9.35 -15.91
CA LYS A 146 0.09 -10.68 -15.32
C LYS A 146 1.14 -10.76 -14.21
N ILE A 147 0.71 -11.23 -13.05
CA ILE A 147 1.57 -11.53 -11.90
C ILE A 147 1.56 -13.04 -11.63
N GLU A 148 2.63 -13.52 -11.01
CA GLU A 148 2.67 -14.88 -10.46
C GLU A 148 1.76 -14.96 -9.24
N LYS A 149 1.07 -16.09 -9.06
CA LYS A 149 0.16 -16.33 -7.93
C LYS A 149 -0.02 -17.82 -7.66
N ASP A 150 -0.36 -18.13 -6.43
CA ASP A 150 -0.90 -19.42 -6.00
C ASP A 150 -2.35 -19.24 -5.49
N ASP A 151 -2.88 -20.20 -4.74
CA ASP A 151 -4.26 -20.17 -4.23
C ASP A 151 -4.49 -19.12 -3.13
N THR A 152 -3.41 -18.66 -2.49
CA THR A 152 -3.43 -17.85 -1.27
C THR A 152 -2.67 -16.54 -1.40
N HIS A 153 -1.72 -16.47 -2.35
CA HIS A 153 -0.83 -15.33 -2.52
C HIS A 153 -0.62 -14.93 -3.97
N PHE A 154 -0.22 -13.67 -4.16
CA PHE A 154 0.42 -13.20 -5.38
C PHE A 154 1.83 -12.69 -5.09
N PHE A 155 2.64 -12.63 -6.14
CA PHE A 155 4.06 -12.32 -6.05
C PHE A 155 4.42 -11.14 -6.94
N ILE A 156 5.16 -10.19 -6.37
CA ILE A 156 5.67 -9.00 -7.05
C ILE A 156 7.18 -9.10 -7.19
N LYS A 157 7.65 -9.24 -8.42
CA LYS A 157 9.08 -9.37 -8.72
C LYS A 157 9.72 -8.03 -9.04
N THR A 158 10.65 -7.60 -8.20
CA THR A 158 11.54 -6.46 -8.45
C THR A 158 12.89 -6.94 -9.01
N ASN A 159 13.78 -6.02 -9.32
CA ASN A 159 15.16 -6.32 -9.70
C ASN A 159 15.99 -6.82 -8.52
N LYS A 160 15.51 -6.67 -7.28
CA LYS A 160 16.24 -7.00 -6.05
C LYS A 160 15.72 -8.27 -5.40
N GLU A 161 14.40 -8.41 -5.30
CA GLU A 161 13.77 -9.57 -4.67
C GLU A 161 12.36 -9.82 -5.21
N THR A 162 11.66 -10.77 -4.60
CA THR A 162 10.26 -11.09 -4.90
C THR A 162 9.45 -10.92 -3.63
N HIS A 163 8.48 -10.02 -3.64
CA HIS A 163 7.60 -9.78 -2.51
C HIS A 163 6.38 -10.68 -2.59
N GLN A 164 5.93 -11.18 -1.44
CA GLN A 164 4.77 -12.05 -1.33
C GLN A 164 3.63 -11.30 -0.65
N PHE A 165 2.46 -11.33 -1.27
CA PHE A 165 1.25 -10.70 -0.76
C PHE A 165 0.13 -11.70 -0.65
N LYS A 166 -0.50 -11.75 0.53
CA LYS A 166 -1.68 -12.57 0.77
C LYS A 166 -2.88 -11.95 0.06
N PHE A 167 -3.68 -12.75 -0.62
CA PHE A 167 -4.92 -12.24 -1.22
C PHE A 167 -5.88 -11.72 -0.15
N TYR A 168 -6.57 -10.62 -0.48
CA TYR A 168 -7.67 -10.14 0.32
C TYR A 168 -8.70 -11.24 0.59
N LYS A 169 -9.12 -11.35 1.84
CA LYS A 169 -10.19 -12.24 2.27
C LYS A 169 -11.02 -11.58 3.36
N ASP A 170 -12.34 -11.71 3.22
CA ASP A 170 -13.32 -11.41 4.26
C ASP A 170 -13.58 -12.69 5.07
N TYR A 171 -13.25 -12.64 6.36
CA TYR A 171 -13.43 -13.71 7.33
C TYR A 171 -14.74 -13.56 8.13
N GLY A 172 -15.58 -12.60 7.75
CA GLY A 172 -16.90 -12.37 8.33
C GLY A 172 -16.85 -11.74 9.72
N ALA A 173 -18.01 -11.75 10.40
CA ALA A 173 -18.26 -10.98 11.63
C ALA A 173 -17.26 -11.25 12.78
N ASN A 174 -16.61 -12.41 12.81
CA ASN A 174 -15.71 -12.81 13.88
C ASN A 174 -14.21 -12.77 13.51
N GLY A 175 -13.88 -12.57 12.23
CA GLY A 175 -12.48 -12.53 11.75
C GLY A 175 -12.11 -11.25 11.01
N GLY A 176 -13.09 -10.38 10.71
CA GLY A 176 -12.91 -9.16 9.94
C GLY A 176 -12.40 -9.44 8.53
N TRP A 177 -11.61 -8.54 7.94
CA TRP A 177 -11.02 -8.74 6.62
C TRP A 177 -9.54 -8.42 6.63
N SER A 178 -8.74 -9.17 5.87
CA SER A 178 -7.31 -8.90 5.72
C SER A 178 -6.76 -9.35 4.37
N GLY A 179 -5.67 -8.71 3.95
CA GLY A 179 -4.89 -9.11 2.79
C GLY A 179 -4.73 -7.98 1.79
N SER A 180 -4.42 -8.34 0.56
CA SER A 180 -3.94 -7.40 -0.45
C SER A 180 -4.57 -7.68 -1.82
N GLU A 181 -4.63 -6.63 -2.63
CA GLU A 181 -5.05 -6.72 -4.02
C GLU A 181 -4.03 -6.04 -4.93
N PHE A 182 -3.72 -6.68 -6.05
CA PHE A 182 -2.87 -6.08 -7.08
C PHE A 182 -3.70 -5.16 -7.97
N ILE A 183 -3.37 -3.87 -7.93
CA ILE A 183 -4.08 -2.82 -8.68
C ILE A 183 -3.51 -2.65 -10.09
N GLY A 184 -2.21 -2.87 -10.28
CA GLY A 184 -1.57 -2.81 -11.59
C GLY A 184 -0.15 -2.29 -11.55
N TYR A 185 0.35 -1.87 -12.72
CA TYR A 185 1.70 -1.39 -12.92
C TYR A 185 1.70 0.00 -13.58
N TYR A 186 2.42 0.95 -13.01
CA TYR A 186 2.66 2.27 -13.58
C TYR A 186 3.95 2.25 -14.41
N PRO A 187 3.88 2.18 -15.76
CA PRO A 187 5.06 1.94 -16.57
C PRO A 187 6.07 3.09 -16.54
N ALA A 188 5.59 4.34 -16.48
CA ALA A 188 6.44 5.52 -16.47
C ALA A 188 7.33 5.62 -15.23
N PHE A 189 6.83 5.20 -14.07
CA PHE A 189 7.58 5.19 -12.80
C PHE A 189 8.23 3.84 -12.50
N GLN A 190 7.80 2.80 -13.21
CA GLN A 190 8.13 1.40 -12.95
C GLN A 190 7.64 0.91 -11.59
N PHE A 191 6.44 1.34 -11.19
CA PHE A 191 5.84 0.98 -9.91
C PHE A 191 4.81 -0.13 -10.05
N TYR A 192 4.89 -1.12 -9.18
CA TYR A 192 3.74 -1.97 -8.87
C TYR A 192 2.83 -1.25 -7.88
N ALA A 193 1.53 -1.43 -8.04
CA ALA A 193 0.49 -0.81 -7.24
C ALA A 193 -0.32 -1.89 -6.52
N ILE A 194 -0.40 -1.78 -5.20
CA ILE A 194 -1.05 -2.76 -4.33
C ILE A 194 -1.94 -1.99 -3.35
N THR A 195 -3.13 -2.51 -3.06
CA THR A 195 -3.89 -2.10 -1.87
C THR A 195 -3.74 -3.17 -0.80
N THR A 196 -3.68 -2.75 0.46
CA THR A 196 -3.68 -3.65 1.60
C THR A 196 -4.75 -3.21 2.57
N ASN A 197 -5.60 -4.14 2.97
CA ASN A 197 -6.70 -3.91 3.88
C ASN A 197 -6.56 -4.83 5.08
N PHE A 198 -6.86 -4.35 6.27
CA PHE A 198 -6.91 -5.17 7.48
C PHE A 198 -7.90 -4.61 8.50
N THR A 199 -8.48 -5.50 9.32
CA THR A 199 -9.36 -5.10 10.42
C THR A 199 -8.65 -5.13 11.77
N SER A 200 -8.75 -3.98 12.38
CA SER A 200 -8.24 -3.48 13.64
C SER A 200 -9.17 -3.33 14.84
N GLY A 201 -9.43 -4.31 15.72
CA GLY A 201 -10.29 -4.07 16.89
C GLY A 201 -11.69 -3.54 16.54
N GLY A 202 -12.26 -4.03 15.42
CA GLY A 202 -13.54 -3.56 14.86
C GLY A 202 -13.45 -2.39 13.89
N LEU A 203 -12.28 -1.78 13.72
CA LEU A 203 -12.01 -0.73 12.72
C LEU A 203 -11.42 -1.35 11.45
N GLY A 204 -11.73 -0.79 10.28
CA GLY A 204 -11.04 -1.13 9.04
C GLY A 204 -9.87 -0.19 8.80
N PHE A 205 -8.79 -0.70 8.21
CA PHE A 205 -7.65 0.09 7.76
C PHE A 205 -7.30 -0.29 6.33
N GLY A 206 -7.19 0.71 5.46
CA GLY A 206 -6.78 0.54 4.07
C GLY A 206 -5.55 1.39 3.73
N GLN A 207 -4.62 0.82 2.96
CA GLN A 207 -3.42 1.51 2.49
C GLN A 207 -3.21 1.28 1.00
N PHE A 208 -2.67 2.28 0.31
CA PHE A 208 -2.23 2.16 -1.06
C PHE A 208 -0.70 2.17 -1.12
N ILE A 209 -0.12 1.13 -1.71
CA ILE A 209 1.33 0.89 -1.73
C ILE A 209 1.84 0.95 -3.17
N LEU A 210 2.91 1.70 -3.37
CA LEU A 210 3.71 1.72 -4.60
C LEU A 210 5.07 1.07 -4.33
N ILE A 211 5.46 0.10 -5.16
CA ILE A 211 6.75 -0.59 -5.06
C ILE A 211 7.57 -0.35 -6.32
N ASP A 212 8.75 0.24 -6.16
CA ASP A 212 9.69 0.46 -7.25
C ASP A 212 10.33 -0.85 -7.72
N ARG A 213 10.03 -1.24 -8.96
CA ARG A 213 10.60 -2.46 -9.57
C ARG A 213 12.13 -2.41 -9.63
N VAL A 214 12.76 -1.25 -9.74
CA VAL A 214 14.21 -1.09 -9.92
C VAL A 214 14.92 -0.99 -8.58
N THR A 215 14.47 -0.10 -7.70
CA THR A 215 15.16 0.21 -6.44
C THR A 215 14.65 -0.60 -5.25
N ASN A 216 13.48 -1.23 -5.38
CA ASN A 216 12.78 -1.92 -4.29
C ASN A 216 12.26 -0.98 -3.19
N HIS A 217 12.24 0.32 -3.45
CA HIS A 217 11.67 1.29 -2.52
C HIS A 217 10.15 1.15 -2.46
N GLN A 218 9.61 1.33 -1.26
CA GLN A 218 8.18 1.32 -1.02
C GLN A 218 7.69 2.72 -0.66
N TYR A 219 6.55 3.10 -1.22
CA TYR A 219 5.83 4.31 -0.86
C TYR A 219 4.41 3.95 -0.44
N THR A 220 4.06 4.25 0.81
CA THR A 220 2.71 4.02 1.34
C THR A 220 1.97 5.35 1.33
N LEU A 221 0.87 5.42 0.60
CA LEU A 221 -0.03 6.57 0.61
C LEU A 221 -1.04 6.39 1.72
N ILE A 222 -0.84 7.16 2.78
CA ILE A 222 -1.69 7.16 3.96
C ILE A 222 -2.94 7.97 3.63
N SER A 223 -4.09 7.37 3.95
CA SER A 223 -5.37 8.04 3.91
C SER A 223 -5.57 8.91 5.15
N ILE A 224 -6.29 10.02 4.99
CA ILE A 224 -6.70 10.85 6.12
C ILE A 224 -7.88 10.24 6.91
N GLY A 225 -8.37 9.07 6.50
CA GLY A 225 -9.40 8.32 7.22
C GLY A 225 -9.12 6.81 7.18
N ASP A 226 -10.14 6.04 7.51
CA ASP A 226 -10.02 4.61 7.81
C ASP A 226 -9.80 3.71 6.57
N GLY A 227 -10.26 4.14 5.38
CA GLY A 227 -10.10 3.38 4.13
C GLY A 227 -8.88 3.79 3.30
N GLU A 228 -8.56 3.02 2.26
CA GLU A 228 -7.49 3.33 1.33
C GLU A 228 -7.79 4.56 0.46
N VAL A 229 -6.74 5.25 0.03
CA VAL A 229 -6.86 6.31 -0.96
C VAL A 229 -7.19 5.74 -2.34
N GLN A 230 -7.85 6.55 -3.17
CA GLN A 230 -8.11 6.18 -4.56
C GLN A 230 -6.81 6.11 -5.35
N GLN A 231 -6.84 5.28 -6.39
CA GLN A 231 -5.69 5.01 -7.22
C GLN A 231 -5.05 6.31 -7.76
N PRO A 232 -3.77 6.59 -7.47
CA PRO A 232 -3.11 7.81 -7.93
C PRO A 232 -3.05 7.92 -9.45
N ILE A 233 -3.35 9.09 -9.99
CA ILE A 233 -3.42 9.38 -11.41
C ILE A 233 -2.18 10.19 -11.85
N PRO A 234 -1.34 9.67 -12.75
CA PRO A 234 -0.18 10.39 -13.24
C PRO A 234 -0.55 11.59 -14.10
N SER A 235 0.20 12.68 -13.94
CA SER A 235 0.20 13.76 -14.91
C SER A 235 0.76 13.29 -16.26
N PRO A 236 0.36 13.89 -17.39
CA PRO A 236 0.84 13.51 -18.72
C PRO A 236 2.37 13.48 -18.87
N ASN A 237 3.08 14.35 -18.16
CA ASN A 237 4.54 14.43 -18.13
C ASN A 237 5.18 13.61 -17.00
N ASN A 238 4.39 12.97 -16.13
CA ASN A 238 4.85 12.19 -14.99
C ASN A 238 5.57 13.00 -13.90
N ASP A 239 5.40 14.32 -13.87
CA ASP A 239 5.93 15.18 -12.79
C ASP A 239 5.12 15.06 -11.50
N TYR A 240 3.87 14.59 -11.59
CA TYR A 240 2.94 14.53 -10.48
C TYR A 240 2.10 13.26 -10.46
N LEU A 241 1.68 12.87 -9.26
CA LEU A 241 0.59 11.92 -9.02
C LEU A 241 -0.49 12.65 -8.22
N ILE A 242 -1.74 12.67 -8.71
CA ILE A 242 -2.89 13.20 -7.97
C ILE A 242 -3.74 12.04 -7.46
N TYR A 243 -4.15 12.08 -6.21
CA TYR A 243 -5.05 11.10 -5.61
C TYR A 243 -6.08 11.79 -4.73
N TYR A 244 -7.11 11.05 -4.32
CA TYR A 244 -8.14 11.56 -3.44
C TYR A 244 -8.68 10.49 -2.49
N TYR A 245 -9.41 10.96 -1.48
CA TYR A 245 -10.15 10.13 -0.54
C TYR A 245 -11.50 10.81 -0.24
N ASN A 246 -12.60 10.09 -0.42
CA ASN A 246 -13.92 10.56 -0.01
C ASN A 246 -14.18 10.06 1.41
N LEU A 247 -14.48 10.97 2.35
CA LEU A 247 -14.64 10.57 3.75
C LEU A 247 -15.88 9.68 3.89
N MET A 248 -15.68 8.46 4.38
CA MET A 248 -16.74 7.44 4.49
C MET A 248 -17.91 7.90 5.36
N TYR A 249 -17.64 8.67 6.41
CA TYR A 249 -18.63 9.12 7.38
C TYR A 249 -19.20 10.51 7.08
N SER A 250 -18.79 11.16 5.99
CA SER A 250 -19.34 12.44 5.57
C SER A 250 -19.74 12.42 4.10
N ALA A 251 -21.04 12.60 3.87
CA ALA A 251 -21.67 12.44 2.57
C ALA A 251 -21.21 13.45 1.50
N ASN A 252 -20.52 14.51 1.92
CA ASN A 252 -20.11 15.64 1.08
C ASN A 252 -18.68 16.11 1.39
N GLU A 253 -17.83 15.27 1.96
CA GLU A 253 -16.44 15.65 2.23
C GLU A 253 -15.47 14.77 1.46
N SER A 254 -14.44 15.40 0.94
CA SER A 254 -13.35 14.71 0.25
C SER A 254 -12.03 15.46 0.40
N PHE A 255 -10.96 14.71 0.24
CA PHE A 255 -9.61 15.20 0.31
C PHE A 255 -8.88 14.86 -0.98
N ILE A 256 -8.18 15.84 -1.55
CA ILE A 256 -7.38 15.69 -2.75
C ILE A 256 -5.94 16.03 -2.40
N SER A 257 -5.00 15.20 -2.84
CA SER A 257 -3.57 15.40 -2.61
C SER A 257 -2.78 15.24 -3.89
N LEU A 258 -1.71 16.01 -3.98
CA LEU A 258 -0.79 16.04 -5.10
C LEU A 258 0.62 15.71 -4.61
N ILE A 259 1.19 14.65 -5.16
CA ILE A 259 2.56 14.22 -4.94
C ILE A 259 3.40 14.73 -6.09
N LYS A 260 4.53 15.36 -5.78
CA LYS A 260 5.56 15.71 -6.75
C LYS A 260 6.55 14.56 -6.92
N VAL A 261 6.91 14.29 -8.17
CA VAL A 261 7.93 13.29 -8.55
C VAL A 261 9.22 14.01 -8.89
N ASN A 262 10.32 13.63 -8.24
CA ASN A 262 11.66 14.09 -8.56
C ASN A 262 12.43 12.97 -9.26
N ALA A 263 12.32 12.90 -10.59
CA ALA A 263 12.95 11.86 -11.39
C ALA A 263 14.47 11.73 -11.15
N SER A 264 15.15 12.84 -10.86
CA SER A 264 16.60 12.85 -10.58
C SER A 264 16.98 12.17 -9.26
N ALA A 265 16.02 12.05 -8.33
CA ALA A 265 16.21 11.46 -7.00
C ALA A 265 15.70 10.02 -6.89
N LYS A 266 15.56 9.27 -7.99
CA LYS A 266 15.01 7.89 -7.98
C LYS A 266 15.70 6.93 -6.99
N LEU A 267 17.00 7.12 -6.78
CA LEU A 267 17.78 6.30 -5.85
C LEU A 267 17.66 6.74 -4.38
N ASP A 268 16.96 7.84 -4.10
CA ASP A 268 16.72 8.35 -2.76
C ASP A 268 15.22 8.25 -2.42
N ALA A 269 14.88 7.25 -1.59
CA ALA A 269 13.49 7.02 -1.18
C ALA A 269 12.85 8.25 -0.53
N ASN A 270 13.62 9.08 0.17
CA ASN A 270 13.09 10.24 0.87
C ASN A 270 12.79 11.41 -0.07
N ASN A 271 13.48 11.50 -1.21
CA ASN A 271 13.40 12.65 -2.11
C ASN A 271 12.75 12.35 -3.46
N TYR A 272 12.51 11.08 -3.81
CA TYR A 272 11.87 10.73 -5.08
C TYR A 272 10.39 11.17 -5.16
N LEU A 273 9.59 10.88 -4.12
CA LEU A 273 8.20 11.31 -4.01
C LEU A 273 8.04 12.23 -2.81
N SER A 274 7.35 13.35 -2.97
CA SER A 274 7.05 14.27 -1.86
C SER A 274 5.65 14.86 -1.98
N GLU A 275 4.96 15.01 -0.85
CA GLU A 275 3.72 15.78 -0.79
C GLU A 275 3.97 17.21 -1.27
N TYR A 276 3.07 17.76 -2.08
CA TYR A 276 3.26 19.06 -2.70
C TYR A 276 2.11 20.03 -2.43
N LYS A 277 0.88 19.62 -2.73
CA LYS A 277 -0.33 20.42 -2.48
C LYS A 277 -1.49 19.53 -2.05
N SER A 278 -2.44 20.11 -1.32
CA SER A 278 -3.63 19.40 -0.85
C SER A 278 -4.88 20.27 -0.96
N TYR A 279 -6.06 19.66 -0.86
CA TYR A 279 -7.33 20.37 -0.73
C TYR A 279 -8.33 19.52 0.02
N HIS A 280 -8.93 20.11 1.05
CA HIS A 280 -10.05 19.51 1.77
C HIS A 280 -11.34 20.19 1.29
N ALA A 281 -12.17 19.43 0.59
CA ALA A 281 -13.52 19.83 0.20
C ALA A 281 -14.48 19.52 1.34
N THR A 282 -15.24 20.53 1.79
CA THR A 282 -16.24 20.37 2.87
C THR A 282 -17.67 20.22 2.37
N ASP A 283 -17.89 20.37 1.05
CA ASP A 283 -19.22 20.39 0.45
C ASP A 283 -19.35 19.53 -0.82
N TRP A 284 -18.36 18.70 -1.17
CA TRP A 284 -18.50 17.73 -2.25
C TRP A 284 -17.54 16.53 -2.13
N GLN A 285 -17.91 15.44 -2.79
CA GLN A 285 -17.10 14.24 -2.99
C GLN A 285 -16.54 14.19 -4.42
N VAL A 286 -15.37 13.58 -4.60
CA VAL A 286 -14.79 13.36 -5.92
C VAL A 286 -15.42 12.13 -6.56
N GLU A 287 -15.85 12.26 -7.82
CA GLU A 287 -16.33 11.15 -8.66
C GLU A 287 -15.30 10.74 -9.70
N ALA A 288 -14.53 11.70 -10.21
CA ALA A 288 -13.47 11.47 -11.18
C ALA A 288 -12.50 12.65 -11.21
N ILE A 289 -11.22 12.36 -11.46
CA ILE A 289 -10.19 13.34 -11.77
C ILE A 289 -9.59 12.98 -13.13
N ARG A 290 -9.35 13.98 -13.98
CA ARG A 290 -8.65 13.84 -15.26
C ARG A 290 -7.63 14.95 -15.43
N TRP A 291 -6.59 14.68 -16.21
CA TRP A 291 -5.60 15.69 -16.61
C TRP A 291 -5.97 16.25 -17.97
N SER A 292 -6.36 17.52 -18.04
CA SER A 292 -6.65 18.20 -19.32
C SER A 292 -5.37 18.67 -20.01
N GLN A 293 -4.33 18.94 -19.22
CA GLN A 293 -2.99 19.34 -19.65
C GLN A 293 -1.97 18.83 -18.63
N ALA A 294 -0.67 19.00 -18.91
CA ALA A 294 0.42 18.56 -18.03
C ALA A 294 0.30 19.07 -16.57
N TYR A 295 -0.26 20.26 -16.38
CA TYR A 295 -0.37 20.93 -15.08
C TYR A 295 -1.79 21.41 -14.77
N THR A 296 -2.80 20.78 -15.37
CA THR A 296 -4.20 21.13 -15.15
C THR A 296 -5.04 19.88 -14.96
N CYS A 297 -5.72 19.82 -13.81
CA CYS A 297 -6.67 18.76 -13.51
C CYS A 297 -8.09 19.30 -13.63
N VAL A 298 -9.00 18.46 -14.11
CA VAL A 298 -10.44 18.66 -14.05
C VAL A 298 -11.07 17.59 -13.16
N VAL A 299 -12.06 18.00 -12.37
CA VAL A 299 -12.70 17.16 -11.35
C VAL A 299 -14.19 17.16 -11.59
N LYS A 300 -14.77 15.96 -11.68
CA LYS A 300 -16.21 15.76 -11.51
C LYS A 300 -16.45 15.49 -10.04
N ALA A 301 -17.28 16.32 -9.42
CA ALA A 301 -17.61 16.23 -8.02
C ALA A 301 -19.10 15.98 -7.85
N SER A 302 -19.48 15.28 -6.78
CA SER A 302 -20.88 15.09 -6.41
C SER A 302 -21.21 15.76 -5.08
N HIS A 303 -22.47 16.12 -4.94
CA HIS A 303 -23.03 16.67 -3.73
C HIS A 303 -24.39 16.02 -3.46
N LYS A 304 -24.56 15.43 -2.28
CA LYS A 304 -25.82 14.84 -1.83
C LYS A 304 -26.61 15.89 -1.06
N VAL A 305 -27.79 16.21 -1.58
CA VAL A 305 -28.77 17.09 -0.93
C VAL A 305 -30.00 16.28 -0.54
N TYR A 306 -30.51 16.49 0.67
CA TYR A 306 -31.78 15.92 1.07
C TYR A 306 -32.93 16.82 0.60
N LYS A 307 -33.75 16.33 -0.34
CA LYS A 307 -34.94 17.03 -0.87
C LYS A 307 -36.09 16.03 -1.03
N ASN A 308 -37.31 16.45 -0.74
CA ASN A 308 -38.52 15.63 -0.92
C ASN A 308 -38.42 14.24 -0.26
N LYS A 309 -37.89 14.19 0.97
CA LYS A 309 -37.65 12.95 1.73
C LYS A 309 -36.72 11.94 1.04
N LYS A 310 -35.88 12.39 0.11
CA LYS A 310 -34.90 11.55 -0.60
C LYS A 310 -33.55 12.26 -0.70
N TRP A 311 -32.48 11.47 -0.63
CA TRP A 311 -31.14 11.97 -0.97
C TRP A 311 -31.00 12.04 -2.49
N ILE A 312 -30.70 13.22 -3.00
CA ILE A 312 -30.47 13.49 -4.42
C ILE A 312 -28.99 13.81 -4.61
N LYS A 313 -28.33 13.07 -5.49
CA LYS A 313 -26.95 13.31 -5.89
C LYS A 313 -26.93 14.27 -7.08
N THR A 314 -26.32 15.45 -6.91
CA THR A 314 -26.08 16.41 -7.98
C THR A 314 -24.59 16.45 -8.31
N PHE A 315 -24.23 16.97 -9.50
CA PHE A 315 -22.84 17.05 -9.94
C PHE A 315 -22.39 18.51 -10.11
N LYS A 316 -21.15 18.77 -9.73
CA LYS A 316 -20.41 20.00 -10.00
C LYS A 316 -19.12 19.64 -10.72
N TYR A 317 -18.57 20.57 -11.50
CA TYR A 317 -17.33 20.34 -12.23
C TYR A 317 -16.36 21.46 -11.93
N PHE A 318 -15.10 21.09 -11.71
CA PHE A 318 -14.05 22.04 -11.34
C PHE A 318 -12.79 21.82 -12.18
N LYS A 319 -11.96 22.86 -12.26
CA LYS A 319 -10.58 22.78 -12.74
C LYS A 319 -9.62 23.35 -11.70
N THR A 320 -8.40 22.82 -11.65
CA THR A 320 -7.29 23.36 -10.85
C THR A 320 -6.01 23.37 -11.67
N GLU A 321 -5.21 24.42 -11.50
CA GLU A 321 -3.90 24.60 -12.13
C GLU A 321 -2.80 24.37 -11.09
N ILE A 322 -1.82 23.55 -11.44
CA ILE A 322 -0.66 23.24 -10.62
C ILE A 322 0.44 24.23 -10.98
N LYS A 323 0.35 25.43 -10.40
CA LYS A 323 1.37 26.49 -10.50
C LYS A 323 2.42 26.39 -9.42
#